data_AF-A0A7K4GSB6-F1
#
_entry.id   AF-A0A7K4GSB6-F1
#
_cell.length_a   1.000
_cell.length_b   1.000
_cell.length_c   1.000
_cell.angle_alpha   90.00
_cell.angle_beta   90.00
_cell.angle_gamma   90.00
#
_symmetry.space_group_name_H-M   'P 1'
#
loop_
_entity.id
_entity.type
_entity.pdbx_description
1 polymer ?
#
loop_
_entity_poly.entity_id
_entity_poly.type
_entity_poly.pdbx_seq_one_letter_code
_entity_poly.pdbx_strand_id
1 'polypeptide(L)'
;MDTHKTTSKKNKSWFFSNEVLEYFDFEIESEPDLSQEIKHTTKIRKNSNFLRDEMVNELSRLKEIMLSNPDLKLEALSEAEKVIFHDFMHFYSICPKCKMPNHNLHLKKLYILEENEEYRNVLIRLMSLEDKKAQDFRINFGVLCCNCFKYFFDKK
;
A
#
# COMPACT_ATOMS: atom_id res chain seq x y z
N MET A 1 6.41 -26.38 60.78
CA MET A 1 7.24 -26.62 59.58
C MET A 1 6.27 -26.88 58.46
N ASP A 2 5.98 -25.90 57.60
CA ASP A 2 5.27 -26.15 56.35
C ASP A 2 5.82 -25.18 55.30
N THR A 3 6.54 -25.77 54.36
CA THR A 3 7.33 -25.09 53.33
C THR A 3 6.44 -24.74 52.14
N HIS A 4 6.28 -23.44 51.88
CA HIS A 4 5.70 -22.94 50.62
C HIS A 4 6.63 -23.28 49.45
N LYS A 5 6.25 -24.28 48.65
CA LYS A 5 6.94 -24.66 47.42
C LYS A 5 6.45 -23.75 46.28
N THR A 6 7.27 -22.78 45.91
CA THR A 6 7.06 -21.89 44.76
C THR A 6 7.15 -22.69 43.46
N THR A 7 6.04 -22.83 42.75
CA THR A 7 6.01 -23.45 41.42
C THR A 7 6.37 -22.42 40.36
N SER A 8 7.60 -22.52 39.85
CA SER A 8 8.10 -21.75 38.71
C SER A 8 7.24 -22.01 37.46
N LYS A 9 6.54 -20.96 36.99
CA LYS A 9 5.86 -20.95 35.68
C LYS A 9 6.92 -20.88 34.57
N LYS A 10 7.16 -22.00 33.90
CA LYS A 10 7.98 -22.05 32.69
C LYS A 10 7.22 -21.38 31.53
N ASN A 11 7.75 -20.25 31.04
CA ASN A 11 7.35 -19.66 29.76
C ASN A 11 7.62 -20.67 28.63
N LYS A 12 6.58 -21.09 27.92
CA LYS A 12 6.72 -21.87 26.69
C LYS A 12 7.00 -20.89 25.54
N SER A 13 8.24 -20.80 25.08
CA SER A 13 8.51 -20.17 23.79
C SER A 13 7.96 -21.08 22.70
N TRP A 14 7.15 -20.52 21.81
CA TRP A 14 6.71 -21.20 20.61
C TRP A 14 7.87 -21.29 19.63
N PHE A 15 8.43 -22.48 19.49
CA PHE A 15 9.38 -22.80 18.44
C PHE A 15 8.56 -23.19 17.19
N PHE A 16 8.67 -22.42 16.12
CA PHE A 16 8.22 -22.87 14.81
C PHE A 16 9.34 -23.72 14.20
N SER A 17 9.19 -25.04 14.28
CA SER A 17 10.00 -25.97 13.50
C SER A 17 9.43 -26.04 12.08
N ASN A 18 10.24 -25.66 11.08
CA ASN A 18 9.91 -25.75 9.65
C ASN A 18 9.97 -27.18 9.08
N GLU A 19 9.82 -28.19 9.93
CA GLU A 19 9.85 -29.59 9.51
C GLU A 19 8.40 -30.06 9.31
N VAL A 20 7.91 -29.86 8.09
CA VAL A 20 6.67 -30.47 7.63
C VAL A 20 6.96 -31.94 7.30
N LEU A 21 6.64 -32.79 8.26
CA LEU A 21 5.99 -34.11 8.11
C LEU A 21 6.31 -34.86 6.81
N GLU A 22 7.37 -35.69 6.86
CA GLU A 22 7.55 -36.84 5.98
C GLU A 22 6.40 -37.84 6.23
N TYR A 23 5.30 -37.71 5.49
CA TYR A 23 4.28 -38.74 5.40
C TYR A 23 4.04 -39.09 3.94
N PHE A 24 4.95 -39.92 3.42
CA PHE A 24 4.65 -40.88 2.37
C PHE A 24 5.46 -42.15 2.63
N ASP A 25 5.08 -42.87 3.67
CA ASP A 25 5.33 -44.31 3.75
C ASP A 25 4.52 -44.98 2.63
N PHE A 26 5.05 -44.97 1.41
CA PHE A 26 4.68 -45.96 0.42
C PHE A 26 5.68 -47.11 0.57
N GLU A 27 5.18 -48.26 1.02
CA GLU A 27 5.90 -49.53 0.96
C GLU A 27 6.23 -49.80 -0.53
N ILE A 28 7.48 -49.55 -0.92
CA ILE A 28 7.99 -49.95 -2.24
C ILE A 28 8.54 -51.36 -2.09
N GLU A 29 7.70 -52.36 -2.31
CA GLU A 29 8.21 -53.67 -2.70
C GLU A 29 8.75 -53.60 -4.14
N SER A 30 9.89 -54.26 -4.35
CA SER A 30 10.67 -54.46 -5.59
C SER A 30 11.71 -53.38 -5.96
N GLU A 31 12.98 -53.73 -5.78
CA GLU A 31 14.11 -53.10 -6.48
C GLU A 31 13.92 -53.19 -8.00
N PRO A 32 14.31 -52.15 -8.75
CA PRO A 32 15.42 -52.38 -9.66
C PRO A 32 16.36 -51.18 -9.94
N ASP A 33 17.64 -51.56 -10.06
CA ASP A 33 18.69 -51.04 -10.94
C ASP A 33 19.21 -49.59 -10.78
N LEU A 34 20.35 -49.53 -10.09
CA LEU A 34 21.21 -48.38 -9.80
C LEU A 34 22.02 -47.94 -11.04
N SER A 35 21.40 -47.34 -12.06
CA SER A 35 22.18 -46.74 -13.15
C SER A 35 21.55 -45.56 -13.94
N GLN A 36 20.41 -45.00 -13.52
CA GLN A 36 19.78 -43.88 -14.27
C GLN A 36 19.49 -42.57 -13.50
N GLU A 37 19.95 -42.40 -12.25
CA GLU A 37 19.45 -41.30 -11.40
C GLU A 37 20.20 -39.95 -11.43
N ILE A 38 21.23 -39.75 -12.26
CA ILE A 38 22.00 -38.49 -12.21
C ILE A 38 21.32 -37.34 -12.99
N LYS A 39 20.30 -37.62 -13.83
CA LYS A 39 19.66 -36.57 -14.67
C LYS A 39 18.37 -35.96 -14.11
N HIS A 40 17.76 -36.54 -13.06
CA HIS A 40 16.50 -36.03 -12.50
C HIS A 40 16.66 -35.14 -11.27
N THR A 41 17.75 -35.28 -10.50
CA THR A 41 18.00 -34.49 -9.28
C THR A 41 18.38 -33.03 -9.55
N THR A 42 18.90 -32.71 -10.74
CA THR A 42 19.23 -31.34 -11.15
C THR A 42 18.03 -30.50 -11.59
N LYS A 43 16.89 -31.13 -11.91
CA LYS A 43 15.66 -30.40 -12.30
C LYS A 43 14.83 -29.97 -11.08
N ILE A 44 14.86 -30.75 -10.00
CA ILE A 44 14.08 -30.48 -8.78
C ILE A 44 14.69 -29.34 -7.96
N ARG A 45 16.02 -29.20 -7.98
CA ARG A 45 16.74 -28.15 -7.22
C ARG A 45 16.49 -26.71 -7.70
N LYS A 46 15.90 -26.51 -8.88
CA LYS A 46 15.52 -25.16 -9.37
C LYS A 46 14.19 -24.66 -8.81
N ASN A 47 13.41 -25.51 -8.15
CA ASN A 47 12.04 -25.21 -7.74
C ASN A 47 11.87 -24.97 -6.22
N SER A 48 12.93 -25.11 -5.42
CA SER A 48 12.84 -25.03 -3.95
C SER A 48 12.47 -23.64 -3.43
N ASN A 49 12.70 -22.59 -4.23
CA ASN A 49 12.42 -21.21 -3.84
C ASN A 49 11.16 -20.65 -4.52
N PHE A 50 10.51 -21.40 -5.41
CA PHE A 50 9.37 -20.90 -6.18
C PHE A 50 8.25 -20.35 -5.27
N LEU A 51 7.83 -21.15 -4.28
CA LEU A 51 6.81 -20.74 -3.29
C LEU A 51 7.26 -19.55 -2.46
N ARG A 52 8.55 -19.50 -2.07
CA ARG A 52 9.10 -18.39 -1.29
C ARG A 52 9.07 -17.10 -2.11
N ASP A 53 9.50 -17.17 -3.36
CA ASP A 53 9.59 -16.02 -4.25
C ASP A 53 8.18 -15.51 -4.62
N GLU A 54 7.23 -16.41 -4.83
CA GLU A 54 5.81 -16.08 -5.02
C GLU A 54 5.21 -15.37 -3.79
N MET A 55 5.48 -15.88 -2.58
CA MET A 55 5.04 -15.23 -1.34
C MET A 55 5.67 -13.85 -1.15
N VAL A 56 6.96 -13.69 -1.46
CA VAL A 56 7.65 -12.39 -1.38
C VAL A 56 7.05 -11.40 -2.38
N ASN A 57 6.73 -11.86 -3.59
CA ASN A 57 6.06 -11.03 -4.58
C ASN A 57 4.67 -10.60 -4.12
N GLU A 58 3.86 -11.51 -3.57
CA GLU A 58 2.52 -11.17 -3.09
C GLU A 58 2.55 -10.25 -1.87
N LEU A 59 3.53 -10.42 -0.96
CA LEU A 59 3.77 -9.48 0.15
C LEU A 59 4.16 -8.08 -0.36
N SER A 60 4.99 -8.02 -1.40
CA SER A 60 5.39 -6.75 -2.02
C SER A 60 4.19 -6.06 -2.67
N ARG A 61 3.36 -6.82 -3.37
CA ARG A 61 2.10 -6.35 -3.95
C ARG A 61 1.12 -5.86 -2.88
N LEU A 62 0.96 -6.58 -1.77
CA LEU A 62 0.14 -6.16 -0.64
C LEU A 62 0.65 -4.87 -0.02
N LYS A 63 1.97 -4.71 0.15
CA LYS A 63 2.59 -3.47 0.64
C LYS A 63 2.28 -2.30 -0.30
N GLU A 64 2.39 -2.49 -1.62
CA GLU A 64 2.02 -1.47 -2.60
C GLU A 64 0.55 -1.09 -2.50
N ILE A 65 -0.36 -2.06 -2.41
CA ILE A 65 -1.80 -1.82 -2.23
C ILE A 65 -2.05 -1.03 -0.95
N MET A 66 -1.45 -1.40 0.18
CA MET A 66 -1.63 -0.71 1.46
C MET A 66 -1.07 0.72 1.43
N LEU A 67 0.10 0.94 0.82
CA LEU A 67 0.67 2.28 0.65
C LEU A 67 -0.13 3.15 -0.32
N SER A 68 -0.81 2.52 -1.28
CA SER A 68 -1.69 3.20 -2.24
C SER A 68 -3.08 3.50 -1.69
N ASN A 69 -3.44 2.98 -0.50
CA ASN A 69 -4.74 3.25 0.12
C ASN A 69 -4.72 4.63 0.79
N PRO A 70 -5.42 5.63 0.21
CA PRO A 70 -5.41 6.98 0.74
C PRO A 70 -6.00 7.07 2.15
N ASP A 71 -6.96 6.20 2.48
CA ASP A 71 -7.68 6.26 3.75
C ASP A 71 -6.82 5.91 4.96
N LEU A 72 -5.86 4.98 4.84
CA LEU A 72 -4.93 4.65 5.93
C LEU A 72 -3.94 5.78 6.22
N LYS A 73 -3.50 6.49 5.17
CA LYS A 73 -2.62 7.66 5.33
C LYS A 73 -3.35 8.88 5.91
N LEU A 74 -4.68 8.98 5.70
CA LEU A 74 -5.51 10.03 6.31
C LEU A 74 -5.64 9.89 7.82
N GLU A 75 -5.76 8.67 8.33
CA GLU A 75 -5.85 8.41 9.77
C GLU A 75 -4.53 8.74 10.50
N ALA A 76 -3.40 8.63 9.80
CA ALA A 76 -2.07 8.93 10.33
C ALA A 76 -1.73 10.43 10.39
N LEU A 77 -2.57 11.31 9.81
CA LEU A 77 -2.36 12.76 9.87
C LEU A 77 -2.52 13.29 11.29
N SER A 78 -1.72 14.28 11.67
CA SER A 78 -1.95 15.05 12.89
C SER A 78 -3.25 15.86 12.80
N GLU A 79 -3.81 16.26 13.94
CA GLU A 79 -5.06 17.04 13.96
C GLU A 79 -4.95 18.36 13.17
N ALA A 80 -3.78 19.01 13.20
CA ALA A 80 -3.54 20.21 12.39
C ALA A 80 -3.56 19.93 10.88
N GLU A 81 -2.94 18.82 10.45
CA GLU A 81 -2.93 18.41 9.04
C GLU A 81 -4.31 17.97 8.55
N LYS A 82 -5.14 17.38 9.43
CA LYS A 82 -6.53 17.03 9.11
C LYS A 82 -7.38 18.26 8.81
N VAL A 83 -7.17 19.36 9.53
CA VAL A 83 -7.85 20.64 9.25
C VAL A 83 -7.46 21.15 7.87
N ILE A 84 -6.16 21.21 7.56
CA ILE A 84 -5.67 21.63 6.24
C ILE A 84 -6.20 20.73 5.13
N PHE A 85 -6.25 19.42 5.37
CA PHE A 85 -6.84 18.47 4.44
C PHE A 85 -8.33 18.75 4.18
N HIS A 86 -9.12 18.98 5.23
CA HIS A 86 -10.54 19.28 5.08
C HIS A 86 -10.75 20.58 4.30
N ASP A 87 -9.98 21.62 4.61
CA ASP A 87 -10.02 22.89 3.89
C ASP A 87 -9.62 22.71 2.42
N PHE A 88 -8.59 21.91 2.15
CA PHE A 88 -8.16 21.57 0.79
C PHE A 88 -9.26 20.87 0.01
N MET A 89 -9.90 19.87 0.61
CA MET A 89 -11.00 19.12 0.00
C MET A 89 -12.20 20.03 -0.30
N HIS A 90 -12.52 20.95 0.62
CA HIS A 90 -13.60 21.90 0.45
C HIS A 90 -13.30 22.92 -0.66
N PHE A 91 -12.13 23.55 -0.60
CA PHE A 91 -11.69 24.59 -1.52
C PHE A 91 -11.64 24.09 -2.98
N TYR A 92 -11.08 22.90 -3.19
CA TYR A 92 -10.93 22.32 -4.52
C TYR A 92 -12.09 21.39 -4.93
N SER A 93 -13.20 21.40 -4.18
CA SER A 93 -14.36 20.54 -4.44
C SER A 93 -15.06 20.83 -5.77
N ILE A 94 -14.92 22.04 -6.33
CA ILE A 94 -15.57 22.46 -7.57
C ILE A 94 -14.53 22.73 -8.65
N CYS A 95 -14.76 22.18 -9.85
CA CYS A 95 -13.89 22.44 -10.98
C CYS A 95 -13.99 23.91 -11.45
N PRO A 96 -12.87 24.65 -11.60
CA PRO A 96 -12.92 26.04 -12.01
C PRO A 96 -13.42 26.23 -13.45
N LYS A 97 -13.29 25.21 -14.31
CA LYS A 97 -13.65 25.26 -15.73
C LYS A 97 -15.12 24.97 -16.01
N CYS A 98 -15.65 23.85 -15.52
CA CYS A 98 -17.02 23.42 -15.79
C CYS A 98 -17.98 23.62 -14.62
N LYS A 99 -17.48 24.05 -13.45
CA LYS A 99 -18.25 24.26 -12.21
C LYS A 99 -18.96 23.02 -11.66
N MET A 100 -18.63 21.84 -12.17
CA MET A 100 -19.10 20.56 -11.64
C MET A 100 -18.22 20.09 -10.47
N PRO A 101 -18.76 19.28 -9.53
CA PRO A 101 -17.99 18.70 -8.45
C PRO A 101 -16.81 17.84 -8.94
N ASN A 102 -15.70 17.95 -8.24
CA ASN A 102 -14.54 17.09 -8.40
C ASN A 102 -14.76 15.75 -7.69
N HIS A 103 -14.16 14.69 -8.23
CA HIS A 103 -14.19 13.40 -7.57
C HIS A 103 -13.29 13.43 -6.32
N ASN A 104 -13.87 13.13 -5.17
CA ASN A 104 -13.16 13.10 -3.88
C ASN A 104 -11.92 12.19 -3.93
N LEU A 105 -12.00 11.05 -4.62
CA LEU A 105 -10.87 10.13 -4.75
C LEU A 105 -9.65 10.80 -5.41
N HIS A 106 -9.85 11.63 -6.43
CA HIS A 106 -8.74 12.30 -7.11
C HIS A 106 -8.12 13.39 -6.24
N LEU A 107 -8.95 14.18 -5.54
CA LEU A 107 -8.46 15.19 -4.61
C LEU A 107 -7.71 14.58 -3.44
N LYS A 108 -8.22 13.47 -2.86
CA LYS A 108 -7.53 12.68 -1.85
C LYS A 108 -6.16 12.22 -2.35
N LYS A 109 -6.09 11.60 -3.52
CA LYS A 109 -4.82 11.15 -4.12
C LYS A 109 -3.84 12.31 -4.34
N LEU A 110 -4.34 13.45 -4.82
CA LEU A 110 -3.53 14.66 -5.02
C LEU A 110 -2.93 15.19 -3.70
N TYR A 111 -3.66 15.04 -2.59
CA TYR A 111 -3.18 15.46 -1.28
C TYR A 111 -2.28 14.42 -0.60
N ILE A 112 -2.57 13.13 -0.75
CA ILE A 112 -1.97 12.08 0.11
C ILE A 112 -0.72 11.47 -0.51
N LEU A 113 -0.66 11.36 -1.85
CA LEU A 113 0.46 10.73 -2.52
C LEU A 113 1.68 11.65 -2.47
N GLU A 114 2.82 11.09 -2.04
CA GLU A 114 4.09 11.81 -1.92
C GLU A 114 4.59 12.35 -3.26
N GLU A 115 4.32 11.64 -4.36
CA GLU A 115 4.63 12.09 -5.72
C GLU A 115 4.01 13.46 -6.08
N ASN A 116 2.94 13.85 -5.38
CA ASN A 116 2.22 15.10 -5.61
C ASN A 116 2.58 16.19 -4.59
N GLU A 117 3.59 15.97 -3.73
CA GLU A 117 3.93 16.88 -2.63
C GLU A 117 4.17 18.33 -3.09
N GLU A 118 4.94 18.53 -4.16
CA GLU A 118 5.20 19.88 -4.69
C GLU A 118 3.91 20.56 -5.15
N TYR A 119 3.08 19.86 -5.92
CA TYR A 119 1.79 20.37 -6.40
C TYR A 119 0.83 20.67 -5.25
N ARG A 120 0.74 19.77 -4.27
CA ARG A 120 -0.05 19.93 -3.05
C ARG A 120 0.38 21.19 -2.30
N ASN A 121 1.67 21.39 -2.08
CA ASN A 121 2.19 22.54 -1.35
C ASN A 121 1.89 23.86 -2.06
N VAL A 122 1.97 23.88 -3.40
CA VAL A 122 1.56 25.05 -4.21
C VAL A 122 0.06 25.30 -4.08
N LEU A 123 -0.78 24.28 -4.18
CA LEU A 123 -2.22 24.40 -4.03
C LEU A 123 -2.63 24.88 -2.63
N ILE A 124 -1.98 24.39 -1.57
CA ILE A 124 -2.22 24.88 -0.20
C ILE A 124 -1.87 26.37 -0.08
N ARG A 125 -0.75 26.82 -0.67
CA ARG A 125 -0.40 28.25 -0.71
C ARG A 125 -1.44 29.07 -1.46
N LEU A 126 -1.94 28.57 -2.59
CA LEU A 126 -2.98 29.25 -3.37
C LEU A 126 -4.29 29.42 -2.59
N MET A 127 -4.66 28.49 -1.71
CA MET A 127 -5.84 28.64 -0.84
C MET A 127 -5.76 29.91 0.01
N SER A 128 -4.57 30.24 0.53
CA SER A 128 -4.34 31.45 1.33
C SER A 128 -4.31 32.77 0.54
N LEU A 129 -4.21 32.70 -0.79
CA LEU A 129 -4.12 33.88 -1.65
C LEU A 129 -5.50 34.37 -2.14
N GLU A 130 -6.50 33.50 -2.11
CA GLU A 130 -7.86 33.84 -2.54
C GLU A 130 -8.47 34.93 -1.65
N ASP A 131 -8.12 34.97 -0.36
CA ASP A 131 -8.63 35.93 0.62
C ASP A 131 -8.14 37.38 0.45
N LYS A 132 -7.02 37.64 -0.26
CA LYS A 132 -6.36 38.97 -0.21
C LYS A 132 -6.11 39.66 -1.54
N LYS A 133 -6.01 38.96 -2.66
CA LYS A 133 -5.60 39.57 -3.95
C LYS A 133 -6.30 39.01 -5.19
N ALA A 134 -6.98 37.86 -5.10
CA ALA A 134 -7.58 37.21 -6.27
C ALA A 134 -8.85 37.93 -6.77
N GLN A 135 -9.60 38.61 -5.89
CA GLN A 135 -10.80 39.37 -6.28
C GLN A 135 -10.48 40.50 -7.26
N ASP A 136 -9.35 41.19 -7.10
CA ASP A 136 -8.97 42.32 -7.96
C ASP A 136 -8.56 41.90 -9.37
N PHE A 137 -8.01 40.68 -9.53
CA PHE A 137 -7.45 40.20 -10.80
C PHE A 137 -8.30 39.13 -11.52
N ARG A 138 -9.45 38.72 -10.96
CA ARG A 138 -10.34 37.66 -11.51
C ARG A 138 -9.61 36.37 -11.88
N ILE A 139 -8.53 36.03 -11.19
CA ILE A 139 -7.78 34.81 -11.47
C ILE A 139 -8.44 33.66 -10.72
N ASN A 140 -9.08 32.75 -11.46
CA ASN A 140 -9.67 31.53 -10.89
C ASN A 140 -8.61 30.43 -10.85
N PHE A 141 -8.09 30.13 -9.66
CA PHE A 141 -7.24 28.97 -9.42
C PHE A 141 -8.10 27.77 -9.01
N GLY A 142 -7.67 26.55 -9.33
CA GLY A 142 -8.41 25.36 -8.96
C GLY A 142 -7.90 24.09 -9.61
N VAL A 143 -8.46 22.96 -9.19
CA VAL A 143 -8.16 21.63 -9.74
C VAL A 143 -9.21 21.25 -10.78
N LEU A 144 -8.76 20.84 -11.97
CA LEU A 144 -9.65 20.38 -13.03
C LEU A 144 -10.29 19.04 -12.70
N CYS A 145 -11.58 18.87 -13.03
CA CYS A 145 -12.22 17.57 -12.95
C CYS A 145 -11.68 16.62 -14.03
N CYS A 146 -11.89 15.32 -13.85
CA CYS A 146 -11.40 14.29 -14.76
C CYS A 146 -11.81 14.55 -16.21
N ASN A 147 -13.05 15.01 -16.44
CA ASN A 147 -13.54 15.26 -17.80
C ASN A 147 -12.84 16.45 -18.45
N CYS A 148 -12.64 17.55 -17.69
CA CYS A 148 -11.88 18.70 -18.18
C CYS A 148 -10.42 18.33 -18.40
N PHE A 149 -9.80 17.60 -17.48
CA PHE A 149 -8.42 17.14 -17.62
C PHE A 149 -8.25 16.31 -18.90
N LYS A 150 -9.08 15.27 -19.11
CA LYS A 150 -9.05 14.46 -20.34
C LYS A 150 -9.26 15.31 -21.60
N TYR A 151 -10.21 16.24 -21.58
CA TYR A 151 -10.48 17.10 -22.74
C TYR A 151 -9.26 17.94 -23.15
N PHE A 152 -8.51 18.50 -22.19
CA PHE A 152 -7.37 19.37 -22.46
C PHE A 152 -6.06 18.62 -22.68
N PHE A 153 -5.87 17.45 -22.06
CA PHE A 153 -4.57 16.77 -22.00
C PHE A 153 -4.51 15.42 -22.72
N ASP A 154 -5.63 14.72 -22.92
CA ASP A 154 -5.65 13.41 -23.63
C ASP A 154 -5.83 13.56 -25.15
N LYS A 155 -6.09 14.77 -25.68
CA LYS A 155 -6.16 15.03 -27.13
C LYS A 155 -4.79 15.29 -27.76
N LYS A 156 -3.80 14.45 -27.47
CA LYS A 156 -2.54 14.43 -28.21
C LYS A 156 -2.50 13.26 -29.18
#